data_AF-X1D4W2-F1
#
_entry.id   AF-X1D4W2-F1
#
_cell.length_a   1.000
_cell.length_b   1.000
_cell.length_c   1.000
_cell.angle_alpha   90.00
_cell.angle_beta   90.00
_cell.angle_gamma   90.00
#
_symmetry.space_group_name_H-M   'P 1'
#
loop_
_entity.id
_entity.type
_entity.pdbx_description
1 polymer ?
#
loop_
_entity_poly.entity_id
_entity_poly.type
_entity_poly.pdbx_seq_one_letter_code
_entity_poly.pdbx_strand_id
1 'polypeptide(L)' 'MEAKKRENKIVAVTSKPYSKSAPSRHSSGKRLMDVADVVLDNCGEIGDVAVKIPGLEQGLGPTSTITSAYLLHAVMVQA' A
#
# COMPACT_ATOMS: atom_id res chain seq x y z
N MET A 1 -11.98 -7.50 -7.85
CA MET A 1 -12.32 -8.83 -7.25
C MET A 1 -11.99 -10.02 -8.14
N GLU A 2 -11.43 -9.83 -9.34
CA GLU A 2 -11.24 -10.93 -10.30
C GLU A 2 -10.29 -12.04 -9.82
N ALA A 3 -9.18 -11.71 -9.16
CA ALA A 3 -8.27 -12.71 -8.61
C ALA A 3 -8.98 -13.68 -7.65
N LYS A 4 -9.86 -13.16 -6.79
CA LYS A 4 -10.65 -13.95 -5.84
C LYS A 4 -11.66 -14.86 -6.54
N LYS A 5 -12.31 -14.38 -7.62
CA LYS A 5 -13.22 -15.19 -8.44
C LYS A 5 -12.51 -16.37 -9.12
N ARG A 6 -11.22 -16.23 -9.38
CA ARG A 6 -10.36 -17.26 -9.96
C ARG A 6 -9.63 -18.10 -8.90
N GLU A 7 -10.04 -18.00 -7.63
CA GLU A 7 -9.50 -18.77 -6.51
C GLU A 7 -7.99 -18.58 -6.27
N ASN A 8 -7.41 -17.47 -6.75
CA ASN A 8 -6.02 -17.14 -6.49
C ASN A 8 -5.85 -16.59 -5.08
N LYS A 9 -4.72 -16.92 -4.44
CA LYS A 9 -4.27 -16.25 -3.23
C LYS A 9 -3.86 -14.81 -3.56
N ILE A 10 -4.24 -13.87 -2.69
CA ILE A 10 -4.05 -12.44 -2.89
C ILE A 10 -3.12 -11.91 -1.80
N VAL A 11 -1.91 -11.53 -2.18
CA VAL A 11 -0.99 -10.76 -1.34
C VAL A 11 -1.01 -9.32 -1.83
N ALA A 12 -1.30 -8.37 -0.93
CA ALA A 12 -1.31 -6.95 -1.26
C ALA A 12 -0.17 -6.22 -0.55
N VAL A 13 0.56 -5.37 -1.27
CA VAL A 13 1.49 -4.40 -0.70
C VAL A 13 0.81 -3.04 -0.69
N THR A 14 0.68 -2.41 0.48
CA THR A 14 0.01 -1.10 0.61
C THR A 14 0.40 -0.38 1.90
N SER A 15 0.05 0.90 2.04
CA SER A 15 0.13 1.63 3.31
C SER A 15 -1.21 1.51 4.03
N LYS A 16 -1.24 0.97 5.25
CA LYS A 16 -2.46 0.95 6.06
C LYS A 16 -2.95 2.36 6.41
N PRO A 17 -2.10 3.31 6.85
CA PRO A 17 -2.53 4.69 7.10
C PRO A 17 -3.21 5.33 5.87
N TYR A 18 -2.57 5.25 4.70
CA TYR A 18 -3.11 5.80 3.47
C TYR A 18 -4.40 5.09 3.02
N SER A 19 -4.43 3.76 3.04
CA SER A 19 -5.62 3.02 2.61
C SER A 19 -6.83 3.30 3.51
N LYS A 20 -6.62 3.64 4.79
CA LYS A 20 -7.70 3.96 5.73
C LYS A 20 -8.13 5.43 5.68
N SER A 21 -7.30 6.34 5.17
CA SER A 21 -7.57 7.79 5.20
C SER A 21 -8.67 8.22 4.23
N ALA A 22 -9.04 7.38 3.26
CA ALA A 22 -10.08 7.67 2.29
C ALA A 22 -11.07 6.49 2.16
N PRO A 23 -12.34 6.77 1.76
CA PRO A 23 -13.26 5.74 1.35
C PRO A 23 -12.78 5.07 0.05
N SER A 24 -13.21 3.81 -0.18
CA SER A 24 -12.94 3.17 -1.45
C SER A 24 -13.66 3.88 -2.59
N ARG A 25 -12.98 3.98 -3.74
CA ARG A 25 -13.54 4.49 -5.00
C ARG A 25 -14.10 3.38 -5.89
N HIS A 26 -13.89 2.11 -5.53
CA HIS A 26 -14.47 1.00 -6.27
C HIS A 26 -15.96 0.88 -5.93
N SER A 27 -16.79 0.52 -6.91
CA SER A 27 -18.24 0.25 -6.76
C SER A 27 -18.62 -0.76 -5.68
N SER A 28 -17.66 -1.50 -5.13
CA SER A 28 -17.89 -2.49 -4.07
C SER A 28 -17.75 -1.90 -2.67
N GLY A 29 -17.27 -0.65 -2.54
CA GLY A 29 -16.91 -0.03 -1.27
C GLY A 29 -15.66 -0.60 -0.61
N LYS A 30 -15.05 -1.66 -1.17
CA LYS A 30 -13.88 -2.34 -0.59
C LYS A 30 -12.55 -1.75 -1.05
N ARG A 31 -11.59 -1.67 -0.15
CA ARG A 31 -10.19 -1.33 -0.40
C ARG A 31 -9.41 -2.57 -0.86
N LEU A 32 -8.19 -2.38 -1.36
CA LEU A 32 -7.29 -3.49 -1.72
C LEU A 32 -7.02 -4.40 -0.51
N MET A 33 -6.77 -3.81 0.66
CA MET A 33 -6.52 -4.57 1.89
C MET A 33 -7.73 -5.37 2.40
N ASP A 34 -8.96 -5.00 2.02
CA ASP A 34 -10.18 -5.70 2.45
C ASP A 34 -10.41 -7.00 1.67
N VAL A 35 -9.68 -7.18 0.56
CA VAL A 35 -9.85 -8.30 -0.37
C VAL A 35 -8.62 -9.18 -0.46
N ALA A 36 -7.52 -8.80 0.19
CA ALA A 36 -6.29 -9.55 0.26
C ALA A 36 -6.34 -10.61 1.38
N ASP A 37 -5.71 -11.75 1.14
CA ASP A 37 -5.51 -12.79 2.16
C ASP A 37 -4.36 -12.41 3.11
N VAL A 38 -3.31 -11.77 2.57
CA VAL A 38 -2.17 -11.24 3.32
C VAL A 38 -1.90 -9.80 2.89
N VAL A 39 -1.64 -8.93 3.87
CA VAL A 39 -1.29 -7.52 3.63
C VAL A 39 0.12 -7.26 4.14
N LEU A 40 1.01 -6.90 3.21
CA LEU A 40 2.34 -6.38 3.49
C LEU A 40 2.22 -4.86 3.62
N ASP A 41 2.32 -4.37 4.85
CA ASP A 41 2.25 -2.94 5.14
C ASP A 41 3.59 -2.29 4.84
N ASN A 42 3.62 -1.40 3.85
CA ASN A 42 4.84 -0.68 3.47
C ASN A 42 5.17 0.50 4.41
N CYS A 43 4.34 0.69 5.44
CA CYS A 43 4.49 1.71 6.48
C CYS A 43 4.56 3.15 5.92
N GLY A 44 4.05 3.38 4.72
CA GLY A 44 4.01 4.71 4.12
C GLY A 44 3.03 5.63 4.85
N GLU A 45 3.35 6.92 4.88
CA GLU A 45 2.50 7.96 5.46
C GLU A 45 1.42 8.45 4.48
N ILE A 46 0.41 9.16 5.00
CA ILE A 46 -0.62 9.78 4.15
C ILE A 46 0.04 10.76 3.17
N GLY A 47 -0.25 10.60 1.88
CA GLY A 47 0.35 11.38 0.80
C GLY A 47 1.71 10.88 0.32
N ASP A 48 2.28 9.84 0.94
CA ASP A 48 3.63 9.31 0.64
C ASP A 48 4.70 10.41 0.68
N VAL A 49 4.76 11.11 1.81
CA VAL A 49 5.67 12.24 2.05
C VAL A 49 6.48 11.97 3.30
N ALA A 50 7.80 11.88 3.17
CA ALA A 50 8.71 11.76 4.31
C ALA A 50 9.28 13.10 4.77
N VAL A 51 9.35 14.10 3.88
CA VAL A 51 10.02 15.38 4.16
C VAL A 51 9.13 16.55 3.75
N LYS A 52 9.02 17.55 4.64
CA LYS A 52 8.41 18.85 4.37
C LYS A 52 9.48 19.94 4.48
N ILE A 53 9.53 20.82 3.49
CA ILE A 53 10.47 21.94 3.46
C ILE A 53 9.69 23.23 3.76
N PRO A 54 10.12 24.07 4.72
CA PRO A 54 9.48 25.36 4.98
C PRO A 54 9.41 26.22 3.71
N GLY A 55 8.23 26.75 3.39
CA GLY A 55 7.99 27.56 2.20
C GLY A 55 7.70 26.78 0.91
N LEU A 56 7.75 25.45 0.94
CA LEU A 56 7.30 24.59 -0.18
C LEU A 56 5.98 23.91 0.20
N GLU A 57 4.94 24.09 -0.63
CA GLU A 57 3.64 23.47 -0.38
C GLU A 57 3.66 21.95 -0.59
N GLN A 58 4.43 21.49 -1.58
CA GLN A 58 4.56 20.09 -1.93
C GLN A 58 5.43 19.34 -0.92
N GLY A 59 4.94 18.18 -0.49
CA GLY A 59 5.74 17.22 0.24
C GLY A 59 6.71 16.47 -0.67
N LEU A 60 7.80 15.96 -0.09
CA LEU A 60 8.87 15.27 -0.80
C LEU A 60 9.21 13.92 -0.15
N GLY A 61 9.98 13.12 -0.88
CA GLY A 61 10.52 11.85 -0.41
C GLY A 61 9.46 10.77 -0.28
N PRO A 62 8.86 10.31 -1.39
CA PRO A 62 8.02 9.12 -1.37
C PRO A 62 8.85 7.91 -0.94
N THR A 63 8.35 7.19 0.06
CA THR A 63 9.01 6.02 0.64
C THR A 63 8.39 4.72 0.16
N SER A 64 7.13 4.77 -0.29
CA SER A 64 6.35 3.58 -0.62
C SER A 64 7.02 2.68 -1.65
N THR A 65 7.74 3.24 -2.63
CA THR A 65 8.39 2.45 -3.68
C THR A 65 9.55 1.62 -3.10
N ILE A 66 10.46 2.26 -2.38
CA ILE A 66 11.65 1.58 -1.85
C ILE A 66 11.27 0.59 -0.74
N THR A 67 10.31 0.94 0.13
CA THR A 67 9.85 0.02 1.18
C THR A 67 9.07 -1.16 0.60
N SER A 68 8.24 -0.94 -0.43
CA SER A 68 7.53 -2.02 -1.12
C SER A 68 8.50 -2.96 -1.86
N ALA A 69 9.51 -2.43 -2.54
CA ALA A 69 10.53 -3.24 -3.21
C ALA A 69 11.33 -4.08 -2.20
N TYR A 70 11.73 -3.47 -1.07
CA TYR A 70 12.36 -4.19 0.04
C TYR A 70 11.47 -5.32 0.55
N LEU A 71 10.18 -5.07 0.81
CA LEU A 71 9.24 -6.10 1.29
C LEU A 71 9.11 -7.27 0.32
N LEU A 72 9.00 -6.97 -0.98
CA LEU A 72 8.91 -8.02 -2.01
C LEU A 72 10.18 -8.89 -2.02
N HIS A 73 11.36 -8.27 -1.97
CA HIS A 73 12.61 -9.02 -1.91
C HIS A 73 12.78 -9.79 -0.60
N ALA A 74 12.43 -9.21 0.54
CA ALA A 74 12.49 -9.88 1.83
C ALA A 74 11.61 -11.15 1.85
N VAL A 75 10.39 -11.06 1.32
CA VAL A 75 9.50 -12.22 1.19
C VAL A 75 10.12 -13.29 0.28
N MET A 76 10.70 -12.91 -0.87
CA MET A 76 11.33 -13.89 -1.77
C MET A 76 12.54 -14.58 -1.15
N VAL A 77 13.31 -13.90 -0.29
CA VAL A 77 14.48 -14.49 0.39
C VAL A 77 14.08 -15.46 1.50
N GLN A 78 12.95 -15.21 2.17
CA GLN A 78 12.48 -16.03 3.30
C GLN A 78 11.60 -17.22 2.88
N ALA A 79 11.09 -17.21 1.65
CA ALA A 79 10.16 -18.22 1.13
C ALA A 79 10.84 -19.50 0.62
#